data_AF-T2IRX5-F1
#
_entry.id   AF-T2IRX5-F1
#
_cell.length_a   1.000
_cell.length_b   1.000
_cell.length_c   1.000
_cell.angle_alpha   90.00
_cell.angle_beta   90.00
_cell.angle_gamma   90.00
#
_symmetry.space_group_name_H-M   'P 1'
#
loop_
_entity.id
_entity.type
_entity.pdbx_description
1 polymer ?
#
loop_
_entity_poly.entity_id
_entity_poly.type
_entity_poly.pdbx_seq_one_letter_code
_entity_poly.pdbx_strand_id
1 'polypeptide(L)'
;MPHQTVDSVVVSAQIINALQSIVSRNINPIDSGVVTVGELHAGTALNVIADTARMSGTVRYFNPEFEGYFAQRIEDIVKGICQGYGADYELDYWRLYPPVINDENMADLVKSVALEVIETPIGIAPECQTMGGEDMSFFLEEVPGCYFFLGSANAEKGLNYPHHHPRFDFDETVLPLGVEMFVRCVEKFCV
;
A
#
# COMPACT_ATOMS: atom_id res chain seq x y z
N MET A 1 19.02 -34.47 10.41
CA MET A 1 18.53 -35.44 9.41
C MET A 1 17.09 -35.08 9.08
N PRO A 2 16.70 -34.92 7.80
CA PRO A 2 15.40 -34.31 7.44
C PRO A 2 14.16 -34.98 8.02
N HIS A 3 14.11 -36.32 8.07
CA HIS A 3 12.95 -37.07 8.59
C HIS A 3 12.74 -36.94 10.11
N GLN A 4 13.61 -36.23 10.84
CA GLN A 4 13.53 -36.00 12.29
C GLN A 4 13.27 -34.52 12.63
N THR A 5 12.95 -33.71 11.63
CA THR A 5 12.84 -32.25 11.76
C THR A 5 11.62 -31.74 11.01
N VAL A 6 11.15 -30.55 11.39
CA VAL A 6 10.23 -29.74 10.58
C VAL A 6 11.06 -28.62 9.98
N ASP A 7 11.07 -28.51 8.65
CA ASP A 7 11.93 -27.56 7.94
C ASP A 7 11.22 -26.21 7.75
N SER A 8 11.63 -25.20 8.52
CA SER A 8 11.02 -23.87 8.49
C SER A 8 11.25 -23.12 7.17
N VAL A 9 12.28 -23.46 6.40
CA VAL A 9 12.45 -22.91 5.04
C VAL A 9 11.36 -23.46 4.13
N VAL A 10 11.11 -24.78 4.17
CA VAL A 10 10.07 -25.40 3.35
C VAL A 10 8.68 -24.87 3.74
N VAL A 11 8.37 -24.79 5.04
CA VAL A 11 7.09 -24.29 5.54
C VAL A 11 6.88 -22.83 5.11
N SER A 12 7.88 -21.96 5.27
CA SER A 12 7.77 -20.55 4.88
C SER A 12 7.52 -20.37 3.38
N ALA A 13 8.17 -21.16 2.52
CA ALA A 13 7.94 -21.12 1.09
C ALA A 13 6.49 -21.50 0.71
N GLN A 14 5.89 -22.48 1.41
CA GLN A 14 4.49 -22.83 1.20
C GLN A 14 3.55 -21.71 1.65
N ILE A 15 3.83 -21.08 2.80
CA ILE A 15 3.06 -19.93 3.29
C ILE A 15 3.10 -18.80 2.25
N ILE A 16 4.29 -18.40 1.79
CA ILE A 16 4.44 -17.32 0.81
C ILE A 16 3.63 -17.60 -0.47
N ASN A 17 3.71 -18.82 -1.00
CA ASN A 17 2.96 -19.22 -2.18
C ASN A 17 1.45 -19.19 -1.94
N ALA A 18 0.99 -19.69 -0.79
CA ALA A 18 -0.43 -19.74 -0.47
C ALA A 18 -1.03 -18.35 -0.20
N LEU A 19 -0.27 -17.42 0.39
CA LEU A 19 -0.72 -16.05 0.60
C LEU A 19 -1.12 -15.34 -0.70
N GLN A 20 -0.51 -15.71 -1.83
CA GLN A 20 -0.89 -15.16 -3.14
C GLN A 20 -2.33 -15.53 -3.56
N SER A 21 -2.89 -16.59 -2.97
CA SER A 21 -4.28 -17.00 -3.21
C SER A 21 -5.32 -16.03 -2.65
N ILE A 22 -4.96 -15.21 -1.65
CA ILE A 22 -5.88 -14.22 -1.07
C ILE A 22 -6.33 -13.25 -2.16
N VAL A 23 -5.37 -12.58 -2.79
CA VAL A 23 -5.64 -11.61 -3.87
C VAL A 23 -6.10 -12.34 -5.13
N SER A 24 -5.43 -13.43 -5.51
CA SER A 24 -5.74 -14.04 -6.80
C SER A 24 -7.09 -14.74 -6.80
N ARG A 25 -7.54 -15.36 -5.69
CA ARG A 25 -8.71 -16.28 -5.66
C ARG A 25 -9.78 -15.93 -4.64
N ASN A 26 -9.53 -15.08 -3.64
CA ASN A 26 -10.50 -14.83 -2.58
C ASN A 26 -11.16 -13.44 -2.63
N ILE A 27 -10.50 -12.42 -3.19
CA ILE A 27 -11.13 -11.12 -3.43
C ILE A 27 -11.80 -11.07 -4.81
N ASN A 28 -12.78 -10.18 -4.97
CA ASN A 28 -13.39 -9.91 -6.28
C ASN A 28 -12.31 -9.38 -7.24
N PRO A 29 -12.19 -9.90 -8.48
CA PRO A 29 -11.22 -9.41 -9.45
C PRO A 29 -11.32 -7.92 -9.82
N ILE A 30 -12.44 -7.27 -9.52
CA ILE A 30 -12.63 -5.82 -9.70
C ILE A 30 -12.06 -5.02 -8.52
N ASP A 31 -12.02 -5.63 -7.33
CA ASP A 31 -11.49 -4.97 -6.15
C ASP A 31 -9.96 -4.99 -6.14
N SER A 32 -9.38 -3.92 -5.61
CA SER A 32 -7.94 -3.82 -5.42
C SER A 32 -7.50 -4.39 -4.08
N GLY A 33 -6.55 -5.32 -4.12
CA GLY A 33 -5.89 -5.89 -2.95
C GLY A 33 -4.44 -6.26 -3.24
N VAL A 34 -3.56 -6.01 -2.26
CA VAL A 34 -2.14 -6.36 -2.33
C VAL A 34 -1.76 -7.09 -1.05
N VAL A 35 -1.05 -8.21 -1.19
CA VAL A 35 -0.38 -8.91 -0.10
C VAL A 35 1.08 -9.06 -0.52
N THR A 36 1.98 -8.46 0.24
CA THR A 36 3.42 -8.49 -0.04
C THR A 36 4.15 -9.06 1.15
N VAL A 37 4.98 -10.07 0.93
CA VAL A 37 6.02 -10.49 1.88
C VAL A 37 7.28 -9.72 1.51
N GLY A 38 7.67 -8.77 2.34
CA GLY A 38 8.78 -7.86 2.08
C GLY A 38 10.12 -8.37 2.62
N GLU A 39 10.08 -9.31 3.56
CA GLU A 39 11.25 -9.82 4.26
C GLU A 39 11.06 -11.32 4.57
N LEU A 40 12.13 -12.10 4.42
CA LEU A 40 12.20 -13.48 4.88
C LEU A 40 13.62 -13.78 5.36
N HIS A 41 13.74 -14.28 6.58
CA HIS A 41 14.98 -14.75 7.18
C HIS A 41 14.81 -16.16 7.73
N ALA A 42 15.61 -17.11 7.24
CA ALA A 42 15.61 -18.49 7.69
C ALA A 42 16.96 -19.17 7.45
N GLY A 43 17.45 -19.91 8.44
CA GLY A 43 18.70 -20.67 8.38
C GLY A 43 19.98 -19.83 8.50
N THR A 44 21.06 -20.50 8.88
CA THR A 44 22.38 -19.87 9.10
C THR A 44 23.55 -20.66 8.51
N ALA A 45 23.32 -21.91 8.08
CA ALA A 45 24.32 -22.78 7.47
C ALA A 45 23.68 -23.68 6.40
N LEU A 46 24.41 -23.94 5.31
CA LEU A 46 23.90 -24.65 4.13
C LEU A 46 23.55 -26.13 4.34
N ASN A 47 24.04 -26.74 5.43
CA ASN A 47 23.86 -28.15 5.76
C ASN A 47 23.06 -28.36 7.06
N VAL A 48 22.42 -27.30 7.57
CA VAL A 48 21.59 -27.33 8.77
C VAL A 48 20.17 -26.92 8.38
N ILE A 49 19.20 -27.74 8.77
CA ILE A 49 17.78 -27.45 8.56
C ILE A 49 17.38 -26.32 9.51
N ALA A 50 16.77 -25.27 8.99
CA ALA A 50 16.38 -24.11 9.80
C ALA A 50 15.25 -24.51 10.78
N ASP A 51 15.43 -24.15 12.05
CA ASP A 51 14.41 -24.34 13.09
C ASP A 51 13.31 -23.27 12.99
N THR A 52 13.67 -22.05 12.59
CA THR A 52 12.79 -20.89 12.55
C THR A 52 12.89 -20.17 11.21
N ALA A 53 11.76 -19.64 10.74
CA ALA A 53 11.69 -18.67 9.67
C ALA A 53 10.91 -17.45 10.16
N ARG A 54 11.46 -16.25 9.98
CA ARG A 54 10.79 -14.98 10.27
C ARG A 54 10.47 -14.29 8.95
N MET A 55 9.23 -13.87 8.78
CA MET A 55 8.79 -13.10 7.62
C MET A 55 7.97 -11.89 8.04
N SER A 56 8.08 -10.81 7.28
CA SER A 56 7.31 -9.58 7.50
C SER A 56 6.76 -9.09 6.16
N GLY A 57 5.65 -8.35 6.20
CA GLY A 57 4.91 -8.00 5.01
C GLY A 57 3.85 -6.94 5.24
N THR A 58 3.21 -6.53 4.15
CA THR A 58 2.14 -5.52 4.19
C THR A 58 0.94 -5.98 3.39
N VAL A 59 -0.24 -5.59 3.85
CA VAL A 59 -1.50 -5.74 3.13
C VAL A 59 -2.01 -4.35 2.77
N ARG A 60 -2.58 -4.20 1.57
CA ARG A 60 -3.23 -2.95 1.14
C ARG A 60 -4.54 -3.25 0.44
N TYR A 61 -5.56 -2.46 0.70
CA TYR A 61 -6.88 -2.56 0.09
C TYR A 61 -7.59 -1.21 0.14
N PHE A 62 -8.56 -1.00 -0.75
CA PHE A 62 -9.37 0.21 -0.79
C PHE A 62 -10.79 0.00 -0.28
N ASN A 63 -11.38 -1.17 -0.57
CA ASN A 63 -12.74 -1.47 -0.15
C ASN A 63 -12.77 -1.65 1.39
N PRO A 64 -13.48 -0.80 2.14
CA PRO A 64 -13.60 -0.91 3.60
C PRO A 64 -14.18 -2.25 4.06
N GLU A 65 -14.93 -2.97 3.21
CA GLU A 65 -15.47 -4.30 3.53
C GLU A 65 -14.37 -5.35 3.78
N PHE A 66 -13.13 -5.10 3.35
CA PHE A 66 -12.00 -5.97 3.65
C PHE A 66 -11.34 -5.69 5.01
N GLU A 67 -11.90 -4.79 5.82
CA GLU A 67 -11.46 -4.60 7.19
C GLU A 67 -11.53 -5.92 7.98
N GLY A 68 -10.40 -6.31 8.59
CA GLY A 68 -10.24 -7.58 9.30
C GLY A 68 -10.20 -8.84 8.42
N TYR A 69 -10.71 -8.78 7.19
CA TYR A 69 -10.76 -9.90 6.26
C TYR A 69 -9.37 -10.47 5.97
N PHE A 70 -8.42 -9.61 5.59
CA PHE A 70 -7.07 -10.05 5.27
C PHE A 70 -6.35 -10.63 6.48
N ALA A 71 -6.52 -10.04 7.67
CA ALA A 71 -5.93 -10.55 8.91
C ALA A 71 -6.39 -11.99 9.17
N GLN A 72 -7.72 -12.22 9.11
CA GLN A 72 -8.29 -13.54 9.30
C GLN A 72 -7.82 -14.53 8.22
N ARG A 73 -7.79 -14.10 6.96
CA ARG A 73 -7.42 -14.99 5.86
C ARG A 73 -5.94 -15.38 5.90
N ILE A 74 -5.06 -14.47 6.30
CA ILE A 74 -3.64 -14.75 6.53
C ILE A 74 -3.49 -15.78 7.66
N GLU A 75 -4.15 -15.55 8.78
CA GLU A 75 -4.15 -16.47 9.93
C GLU A 75 -4.60 -17.88 9.53
N ASP A 76 -5.72 -18.00 8.80
CA ASP A 76 -6.23 -19.29 8.34
C ASP A 76 -5.23 -20.05 7.45
N ILE A 77 -4.52 -19.34 6.57
CA ILE A 77 -3.50 -19.93 5.68
C ILE A 77 -2.29 -20.39 6.49
N VAL A 78 -1.75 -19.51 7.32
CA VAL A 78 -0.55 -19.79 8.13
C VAL A 78 -0.85 -20.97 9.05
N LYS A 79 -1.97 -20.94 9.76
CA LYS A 79 -2.43 -22.03 10.63
C LYS A 79 -2.57 -23.34 9.89
N GLY A 80 -3.26 -23.35 8.74
CA GLY A 80 -3.49 -24.58 7.97
C GLY A 80 -2.20 -25.21 7.47
N ILE A 81 -1.26 -24.40 6.99
CA ILE A 81 0.04 -24.88 6.51
C ILE A 81 0.90 -25.37 7.67
N CYS A 82 1.02 -24.61 8.74
CA CYS A 82 1.79 -25.03 9.91
C CYS A 82 1.25 -26.34 10.49
N GLN A 83 -0.06 -26.48 10.63
CA GLN A 83 -0.70 -27.74 11.06
C GLN A 83 -0.38 -28.90 10.11
N GLY A 84 -0.44 -28.69 8.79
CA GLY A 84 -0.15 -29.73 7.80
C GLY A 84 1.30 -30.21 7.81
N TYR A 85 2.24 -29.37 8.23
CA TYR A 85 3.67 -29.69 8.32
C TYR A 85 4.15 -30.05 9.74
N GLY A 86 3.28 -29.92 10.75
CA GLY A 86 3.64 -30.10 12.17
C GLY A 86 4.51 -28.97 12.73
N ALA A 87 4.42 -27.77 12.16
CA ALA A 87 5.08 -26.57 12.64
C ALA A 87 4.17 -25.78 13.59
N ASP A 88 4.78 -24.98 14.46
CA ASP A 88 4.12 -23.93 15.23
C ASP A 88 4.35 -22.57 14.57
N TYR A 89 3.56 -21.56 14.95
CA TYR A 89 3.73 -20.18 14.48
C TYR A 89 3.28 -19.17 15.53
N GLU A 90 3.75 -17.94 15.36
CA GLU A 90 3.25 -16.74 15.99
C GLU A 90 2.95 -15.74 14.89
N LEU A 91 1.74 -15.16 14.89
CA LEU A 91 1.34 -14.12 13.96
C LEU A 91 1.05 -12.83 14.73
N ASP A 92 1.84 -11.80 14.46
CA ASP A 92 1.60 -10.44 14.94
C ASP A 92 1.08 -9.59 13.77
N TYR A 93 -0.20 -9.24 13.82
CA TYR A 93 -0.88 -8.47 12.77
C TYR A 93 -1.28 -7.09 13.30
N TRP A 94 -0.72 -6.05 12.69
CA TRP A 94 -1.05 -4.67 13.02
C TRP A 94 -1.98 -4.06 11.99
N ARG A 95 -3.10 -3.50 12.48
CA ARG A 95 -3.89 -2.58 11.69
C ARG A 95 -3.14 -1.24 11.64
N LEU A 96 -2.71 -0.86 10.44
CA LEU A 96 -2.10 0.45 10.18
C LEU A 96 -3.19 1.42 9.73
N TYR A 97 -3.06 2.00 8.54
CA TYR A 97 -3.89 3.11 8.09
C TYR A 97 -5.14 2.61 7.35
N PRO A 98 -6.31 3.20 7.58
CA PRO A 98 -7.45 3.03 6.68
C PRO A 98 -7.13 3.60 5.28
N PRO A 99 -7.92 3.25 4.25
CA PRO A 99 -7.75 3.83 2.92
C PRO A 99 -8.00 5.35 2.96
N VAL A 100 -7.19 6.11 2.22
CA VAL A 100 -7.46 7.55 1.99
C VAL A 100 -8.66 7.67 1.05
N ILE A 101 -9.78 8.12 1.58
CA ILE A 101 -11.01 8.36 0.82
C ILE A 101 -11.28 9.86 0.86
N ASN A 102 -11.24 10.51 -0.30
CA ASN A 102 -11.57 11.93 -0.41
C ASN A 102 -13.09 12.13 -0.36
N ASP A 103 -13.54 13.18 0.33
CA ASP A 103 -14.91 13.64 0.25
C ASP A 103 -15.20 14.16 -1.17
N GLU A 104 -16.36 13.78 -1.72
CA GLU A 104 -16.73 14.10 -3.11
C GLU A 104 -16.82 15.61 -3.35
N ASN A 105 -17.41 16.37 -2.43
CA ASN A 105 -17.55 17.82 -2.57
C ASN A 105 -16.20 18.52 -2.45
N MET A 106 -15.33 18.07 -1.55
CA MET A 106 -13.98 18.61 -1.41
C MET A 106 -13.11 18.27 -2.61
N ALA A 107 -13.22 17.06 -3.15
CA ALA A 107 -12.54 16.67 -4.37
C ALA A 107 -12.99 17.51 -5.57
N ASP A 108 -14.29 17.78 -5.69
CA ASP A 108 -14.84 18.65 -6.74
C ASP A 108 -14.39 20.10 -6.59
N LEU A 109 -14.30 20.61 -5.36
CA LEU A 109 -13.74 21.94 -5.09
C LEU A 109 -12.30 22.03 -5.57
N VAL A 110 -11.43 21.10 -5.15
CA VAL A 110 -10.02 21.06 -5.57
C VAL A 110 -9.89 20.91 -7.08
N LYS A 111 -10.69 20.04 -7.69
CA LYS A 111 -10.73 19.84 -9.14
C LYS A 111 -11.13 21.11 -9.89
N SER A 112 -12.10 21.85 -9.37
CA SER A 112 -12.53 23.11 -9.98
C SER A 112 -11.43 24.17 -9.94
N VAL A 113 -10.66 24.23 -8.86
CA VAL A 113 -9.49 25.11 -8.74
C VAL A 113 -8.39 24.66 -9.71
N ALA A 114 -8.11 23.36 -9.81
CA ALA A 114 -7.12 22.82 -10.73
C ALA A 114 -7.44 23.20 -12.20
N LEU A 115 -8.72 23.20 -12.59
CA LEU A 115 -9.17 23.60 -13.93
C LEU A 115 -8.98 25.09 -14.22
N GLU A 116 -8.90 25.94 -13.20
CA GLU A 116 -8.65 27.38 -13.34
C GLU A 116 -7.15 27.70 -13.38
N VAL A 117 -6.33 26.92 -12.65
CA VAL A 117 -4.90 27.20 -12.44
C VAL A 117 -4.01 26.44 -13.44
N ILE A 118 -4.38 25.23 -13.85
CA ILE A 118 -3.51 24.35 -14.64
C ILE A 118 -3.94 24.31 -16.11
N GLU A 119 -2.98 24.50 -17.03
CA GLU A 119 -3.22 24.40 -18.46
C GLU A 119 -3.58 22.97 -18.91
N THR A 120 -4.74 22.83 -19.56
CA THR A 120 -5.20 21.60 -20.23
C THR A 120 -4.70 21.55 -21.68
N PRO A 121 -4.47 20.37 -22.31
CA PRO A 121 -4.96 19.03 -21.93
C PRO A 121 -4.01 18.19 -21.07
N ILE A 122 -2.82 18.69 -20.73
CA ILE A 122 -1.79 17.92 -19.99
C ILE A 122 -2.08 17.88 -18.47
N GLY A 123 -2.74 18.92 -17.94
CA GLY A 123 -2.63 19.32 -16.53
C GLY A 123 -3.51 18.68 -15.46
N ILE A 124 -4.42 17.75 -15.79
CA ILE A 124 -5.24 17.07 -14.78
C ILE A 124 -5.39 15.61 -15.17
N ALA A 125 -4.88 14.72 -14.32
CA ALA A 125 -5.13 13.28 -14.43
C ALA A 125 -6.37 12.95 -13.59
N PRO A 126 -7.56 12.78 -14.19
CA PRO A 126 -8.68 12.21 -13.46
C PRO A 126 -8.29 10.80 -13.02
N GLU A 127 -8.63 10.43 -11.78
CA GLU A 127 -8.50 9.06 -11.26
C GLU A 127 -7.06 8.60 -10.98
N CYS A 128 -6.26 9.42 -10.29
CA CYS A 128 -4.98 8.99 -9.73
C CYS A 128 -5.20 8.17 -8.45
N GLN A 129 -5.30 6.84 -8.62
CA GLN A 129 -5.34 5.90 -7.51
C GLN A 129 -3.97 5.21 -7.39
N THR A 130 -3.42 5.17 -6.17
CA THR A 130 -2.14 4.47 -5.91
C THR A 130 -2.33 3.47 -4.79
N MET A 131 -1.68 2.32 -4.86
CA MET A 131 -1.61 1.41 -3.71
C MET A 131 -0.64 1.94 -2.63
N GLY A 132 -0.35 3.24 -2.57
CA GLY A 132 0.35 3.90 -1.46
C GLY A 132 -0.45 3.78 -0.16
N GLY A 133 0.22 3.89 0.98
CA GLY A 133 -0.42 3.93 2.29
C GLY A 133 -0.04 5.24 2.94
N GLU A 134 -1.00 5.96 3.50
CA GLU A 134 -0.84 7.34 3.97
C GLU A 134 -1.68 7.55 5.24
N ASP A 135 -1.10 8.21 6.24
CA ASP A 135 -1.75 8.42 7.55
C ASP A 135 -2.76 9.58 7.55
N MET A 136 -2.78 10.38 6.47
CA MET A 136 -3.81 11.38 6.18
C MET A 136 -5.23 10.79 6.25
N SER A 137 -5.39 9.48 6.04
CA SER A 137 -6.69 8.81 6.13
C SER A 137 -7.35 9.00 7.50
N PHE A 138 -6.59 9.06 8.61
CA PHE A 138 -7.17 9.33 9.93
C PHE A 138 -7.78 10.73 10.05
N PHE A 139 -7.22 11.73 9.35
CA PHE A 139 -7.81 13.07 9.33
C PHE A 139 -9.09 13.08 8.49
N LEU A 140 -9.09 12.37 7.35
CA LEU A 140 -10.24 12.32 6.45
C LEU A 140 -11.41 11.48 7.00
N GLU A 141 -11.17 10.56 7.94
CA GLU A 141 -12.24 9.89 8.69
C GLU A 141 -13.01 10.85 9.61
N GLU A 142 -12.34 11.90 10.11
CA GLU A 142 -12.93 12.84 11.08
C GLU A 142 -13.51 14.10 10.43
N VAL A 143 -12.91 14.57 9.33
CA VAL A 143 -13.36 15.79 8.64
C VAL A 143 -13.37 15.62 7.12
N PRO A 144 -14.39 16.17 6.41
CA PRO A 144 -14.39 16.19 4.95
C PRO A 144 -13.15 16.90 4.42
N GLY A 145 -12.41 16.23 3.55
CA GLY A 145 -11.19 16.77 2.96
C GLY A 145 -10.82 16.10 1.64
N CYS A 146 -9.81 16.66 0.98
CA CYS A 146 -9.26 16.11 -0.25
C CYS A 146 -7.73 16.09 -0.17
N TYR A 147 -7.15 14.89 -0.24
CA TYR A 147 -5.74 14.65 -0.43
C TYR A 147 -5.47 14.37 -1.91
N PHE A 148 -4.55 15.12 -2.52
CA PHE A 148 -4.27 15.06 -3.95
C PHE A 148 -2.78 15.16 -4.24
N PHE A 149 -2.37 14.65 -5.40
CA PHE A 149 -0.99 14.73 -5.86
C PHE A 149 -0.73 16.01 -6.65
N LEU A 150 0.43 16.61 -6.42
CA LEU A 150 1.02 17.60 -7.30
C LEU A 150 2.10 16.91 -8.15
N GLY A 151 1.87 16.81 -9.46
CA GLY A 151 2.81 16.17 -10.37
C GLY A 151 4.13 16.95 -10.45
N SER A 152 5.25 16.31 -10.10
CA SER A 152 6.58 16.94 -10.04
C SER A 152 7.64 16.25 -10.91
N ALA A 153 7.22 15.24 -11.67
CA ALA A 153 8.12 14.44 -12.50
C ALA A 153 8.60 15.23 -13.73
N ASN A 154 9.91 15.24 -13.96
CA ASN A 154 10.51 15.85 -15.15
C ASN A 154 11.54 14.90 -15.79
N ALA A 155 11.13 14.20 -16.85
CA ALA A 155 12.00 13.24 -17.55
C ALA A 155 13.18 13.90 -18.28
N GLU A 156 13.03 15.13 -18.77
CA GLU A 156 14.10 15.87 -19.46
C GLU A 156 15.26 16.20 -18.51
N LYS A 157 14.94 16.47 -17.23
CA LYS A 157 15.92 16.68 -16.16
C LYS A 157 16.33 15.38 -15.44
N GLY A 158 15.74 14.24 -15.78
CA GLY A 158 15.96 12.97 -15.09
C GLY A 158 15.39 12.90 -13.66
N LEU A 159 14.38 13.73 -13.36
CA LEU A 159 13.70 13.88 -12.07
C LEU A 159 12.36 13.12 -12.06
N ASN A 160 12.36 11.85 -12.48
CA ASN A 160 11.15 11.03 -12.63
C ASN A 160 11.31 9.63 -12.00
N TYR A 161 12.25 9.47 -11.07
CA TYR A 161 12.34 8.29 -10.23
C TYR A 161 11.19 8.30 -9.20
N PRO A 162 10.59 7.14 -8.89
CA PRO A 162 9.43 7.08 -7.98
C PRO A 162 9.83 7.35 -6.53
N HIS A 163 8.85 7.66 -5.69
CA HIS A 163 9.03 7.71 -4.23
C HIS A 163 9.72 6.43 -3.71
N HIS A 164 10.54 6.59 -2.66
CA HIS A 164 11.38 5.53 -2.07
C HIS A 164 12.52 4.98 -2.94
N HIS A 165 12.71 5.50 -4.16
CA HIS A 165 13.89 5.14 -4.96
C HIS A 165 15.14 5.92 -4.48
N PRO A 166 16.35 5.32 -4.42
CA PRO A 166 17.57 6.01 -3.97
C PRO A 166 17.99 7.23 -4.81
N ARG A 167 17.44 7.36 -6.02
CA ARG A 167 17.65 8.50 -6.93
C ARG A 167 16.45 9.44 -7.00
N PHE A 168 15.51 9.30 -6.07
CA PHE A 168 14.35 10.18 -6.01
C PHE A 168 14.80 11.63 -5.84
N ASP A 169 14.29 12.48 -6.71
CA ASP A 169 14.36 13.93 -6.68
C ASP A 169 13.20 14.47 -7.52
N PHE A 170 12.84 15.74 -7.39
CA PHE A 170 11.65 16.32 -8.02
C PHE A 170 11.90 17.71 -8.60
N ASP A 171 11.09 18.13 -9.58
CA ASP A 171 11.23 19.45 -10.19
C ASP A 171 10.61 20.54 -9.31
N GLU A 172 11.45 21.30 -8.59
CA GLU A 172 11.01 22.38 -7.70
C GLU A 172 10.23 23.52 -8.39
N THR A 173 10.25 23.58 -9.73
CA THR A 173 9.42 24.55 -10.47
C THR A 173 7.92 24.37 -10.24
N VAL A 174 7.49 23.24 -9.67
CA VAL A 174 6.10 23.00 -9.28
C VAL A 174 5.71 23.62 -7.94
N LEU A 175 6.67 24.05 -7.12
CA LEU A 175 6.37 24.60 -5.78
C LEU A 175 5.45 25.83 -5.83
N PRO A 176 5.65 26.83 -6.72
CA PRO A 176 4.71 27.95 -6.85
C PRO A 176 3.30 27.50 -7.23
N LEU A 177 3.18 26.48 -8.09
CA LEU A 177 1.89 25.90 -8.47
C LEU A 177 1.19 25.25 -7.26
N GLY A 178 1.93 24.52 -6.43
CA GLY A 178 1.39 23.95 -5.19
C GLY A 178 0.85 25.01 -4.23
N VAL A 179 1.56 26.14 -4.09
CA VAL A 179 1.10 27.28 -3.29
C VAL A 179 -0.16 27.90 -3.87
N GLU A 180 -0.20 28.16 -5.19
CA GLU A 180 -1.38 28.73 -5.83
C GLU A 180 -2.61 27.82 -5.69
N MET A 181 -2.45 26.51 -5.92
CA MET A 181 -3.51 25.52 -5.70
C MET A 181 -4.09 25.60 -4.28
N PHE A 182 -3.23 25.63 -3.26
CA PHE A 182 -3.67 25.69 -1.88
C PHE A 182 -4.41 26.99 -1.56
N VAL A 183 -3.85 28.16 -1.92
CA VAL A 183 -4.47 29.45 -1.64
C VAL A 183 -5.84 29.58 -2.31
N ARG A 184 -5.95 29.19 -3.59
CA ARG A 184 -7.21 29.23 -4.35
C ARG A 184 -8.27 28.30 -3.76
N CYS A 185 -7.88 27.11 -3.28
CA CYS A 185 -8.79 26.22 -2.54
C CYS A 185 -9.32 26.88 -1.27
N VAL A 186 -8.46 27.55 -0.49
CA VAL A 186 -8.90 28.28 0.71
C VAL A 186 -9.85 29.43 0.35
N GLU A 187 -9.50 30.24 -0.66
CA GLU A 187 -10.35 31.34 -1.13
C GLU A 187 -11.74 30.83 -1.55
N LYS A 188 -11.81 29.72 -2.26
CA LYS A 188 -13.06 29.14 -2.75
C LYS A 188 -13.88 28.45 -1.66
N PHE A 189 -13.22 27.87 -0.66
CA PHE A 189 -13.88 27.21 0.47
C PHE A 189 -14.47 28.20 1.48
N CYS A 190 -13.83 29.36 1.66
CA CYS A 190 -14.24 30.37 2.64
C CYS A 190 -15.32 31.36 2.16
N VAL A 191 -15.80 31.23 0.92
CA VAL A 191 -16.84 32.08 0.30
C VAL A 191 -18.16 31.34 0.27
#